data_AF-A0A6J4Y014-F1
#
_entry.id   AF-A0A6J4Y014-F1
#
_cell.length_a   1.000
_cell.length_b   1.000
_cell.length_c   1.000
_cell.angle_alpha   90.00
_cell.angle_beta   90.00
_cell.angle_gamma   90.00
#
_symmetry.space_group_name_H-M   'P 1'
#
loop_
_entity.id
_entity.type
_entity.pdbx_description
1 polymer ?
#
loop_
_entity_poly.entity_id
_entity_poly.type
_entity_poly.pdbx_seq_one_letter_code
_entity_poly.pdbx_strand_id
1 'polypeptide(L)'
;MGDLFEVGATYVFYFYYGNEVSSQQMSGQVVAYDHPIVKIETQGLYHIINCSSSYFIEAILRKPVRDEELGDLVLERDSHGEGQN
;
A
#
# COMPACT_ATOMS: atom_id res chain seq x y z
N MET A 1 0.99 -21.69 0.16
CA MET A 1 1.55 -20.33 0.14
C MET A 1 0.40 -19.40 -0.16
N GLY A 2 0.22 -18.36 0.65
CA GLY A 2 -0.81 -17.35 0.39
C GLY A 2 -0.38 -16.42 -0.74
N ASP A 3 -1.35 -15.84 -1.42
CA ASP A 3 -1.13 -14.86 -2.46
C ASP A 3 -0.51 -13.58 -1.87
N LEU A 4 0.57 -13.09 -2.47
CA LEU A 4 1.30 -11.89 -2.03
C LEU A 4 0.60 -10.59 -2.44
N PHE A 5 -0.19 -10.63 -3.52
CA PHE A 5 -0.94 -9.50 -4.04
C PHE A 5 -2.43 -9.83 -4.10
N GLU A 6 -3.25 -8.80 -3.93
CA GLU A 6 -4.71 -8.90 -3.98
C GLU A 6 -5.24 -8.19 -5.22
N VAL A 7 -5.90 -8.92 -6.12
CA VAL A 7 -6.57 -8.30 -7.28
C VAL A 7 -7.65 -7.35 -6.79
N GLY A 8 -7.67 -6.13 -7.32
CA GLY A 8 -8.58 -5.06 -6.92
C GLY A 8 -8.04 -4.18 -5.79
N ALA A 9 -6.97 -4.57 -5.11
CA ALA A 9 -6.35 -3.73 -4.08
C ALA A 9 -5.36 -2.72 -4.70
N THR A 10 -5.26 -1.54 -4.08
CA THR A 10 -4.35 -0.47 -4.51
C THR A 10 -3.08 -0.51 -3.68
N TYR A 11 -1.94 -0.70 -4.34
CA TYR A 11 -0.62 -0.70 -3.71
C TYR A 11 0.17 0.55 -4.11
N VAL A 12 1.07 0.96 -3.24
CA VAL A 12 2.13 1.94 -3.55
C VAL A 12 3.46 1.19 -3.71
N PHE A 13 4.09 1.33 -4.86
CA PHE A 13 5.33 0.68 -5.27
C PHE A 13 6.49 1.68 -5.18
N TYR A 14 7.56 1.27 -4.50
CA TYR A 14 8.78 2.07 -4.32
C TYR A 14 9.96 1.47 -5.10
N PHE A 15 10.77 2.34 -5.68
CA PHE A 15 11.89 1.95 -6.54
C PHE A 15 13.20 2.67 -6.17
N TYR A 16 14.34 2.06 -6.43
CA TYR A 16 15.67 2.69 -6.44
C TYR A 16 15.97 3.28 -7.82
N TYR A 17 16.80 4.32 -7.85
CA TYR A 17 17.52 4.73 -9.07
C TYR A 17 19.00 4.91 -8.71
N GLY A 18 19.82 3.87 -8.95
CA GLY A 18 21.19 3.83 -8.44
C GLY A 18 21.24 3.45 -6.95
N ASN A 19 21.85 4.31 -6.11
CA ASN A 19 22.05 4.06 -4.67
C ASN A 19 21.04 4.80 -3.77
N GLU A 20 20.06 5.51 -4.33
CA GLU A 20 19.11 6.33 -3.58
C GLU A 20 17.68 5.84 -3.82
N VAL A 21 16.89 5.80 -2.73
CA VAL A 21 15.44 5.57 -2.82
C VAL A 21 14.89 6.66 -3.72
N SER A 22 14.34 6.27 -4.86
CA SER A 22 13.76 7.22 -5.79
C SER A 22 12.58 7.91 -5.09
N SER A 23 12.49 9.24 -5.24
CA SER A 23 11.28 9.98 -4.88
C SER A 23 10.09 9.57 -5.76
N GLN A 24 10.34 8.83 -6.84
CA GLN A 24 9.32 8.33 -7.74
C GLN A 24 8.69 7.05 -7.17
N GLN A 25 7.55 7.23 -6.51
CA GLN A 25 6.63 6.15 -6.16
C GLN A 25 5.52 6.02 -7.23
N MET A 26 4.98 4.82 -7.40
CA MET A 26 3.84 4.57 -8.26
C MET A 26 2.70 3.97 -7.44
N SER A 27 1.49 4.49 -7.58
CA SER A 27 0.30 3.90 -6.97
C SER A 27 -0.63 3.38 -8.05
N GLY A 28 -1.21 2.20 -7.86
CA GLY A 28 -2.18 1.63 -8.78
C GLY A 28 -2.88 0.40 -8.24
N GLN A 29 -4.01 0.08 -8.87
CA GLN A 29 -4.81 -1.08 -8.54
C GLN A 29 -4.23 -2.32 -9.21
N VAL A 30 -4.03 -3.40 -8.46
CA VAL A 30 -3.59 -4.68 -9.03
C VAL A 30 -4.72 -5.27 -9.86
N VAL A 31 -4.47 -5.52 -11.14
CA VAL A 31 -5.45 -6.14 -12.04
C VAL A 31 -5.12 -7.60 -12.36
N ALA A 32 -3.84 -7.97 -12.29
CA ALA A 32 -3.35 -9.34 -12.40
C ALA A 32 -1.92 -9.43 -11.87
N TYR A 33 -1.46 -10.61 -11.49
CA TYR A 33 -0.07 -10.85 -11.15
C TYR A 33 0.31 -12.31 -11.41
N ASP A 34 1.60 -12.52 -11.67
CA ASP A 34 2.27 -13.80 -11.70
C ASP A 34 3.70 -13.57 -11.17
N HIS A 35 3.93 -13.91 -9.90
CA HIS A 35 5.13 -13.48 -9.17
C HIS A 35 6.42 -13.87 -9.91
N PRO A 36 7.36 -12.94 -10.15
CA PRO A 36 7.47 -11.60 -9.54
C PRO A 36 6.83 -10.45 -10.33
N ILE A 37 6.06 -10.74 -11.38
CA ILE A 37 5.43 -9.74 -12.23
C ILE A 37 4.07 -9.33 -11.70
N VAL A 38 3.83 -8.02 -11.60
CA VAL A 38 2.54 -7.45 -11.19
C VAL A 38 2.07 -6.49 -12.26
N LYS A 39 0.81 -6.65 -12.68
CA LYS A 39 0.14 -5.72 -13.58
C LYS A 39 -0.77 -4.83 -12.75
N ILE A 40 -0.55 -3.52 -12.83
CA ILE A 40 -1.42 -2.52 -12.20
C ILE A 40 -2.07 -1.62 -13.24
N GLU A 41 -3.22 -1.06 -12.86
CA GLU A 41 -3.86 0.05 -13.55
C GLU A 41 -3.68 1.33 -12.75
N THR A 42 -3.22 2.39 -13.41
CA THR A 42 -3.14 3.73 -12.81
C THR A 42 -3.35 4.77 -13.89
N GLN A 43 -4.17 5.78 -13.62
CA GLN A 43 -4.45 6.89 -14.54
C GLN A 43 -4.90 6.44 -15.95
N GLY A 44 -5.62 5.31 -16.05
CA GLY A 44 -6.08 4.74 -17.32
C GLY A 44 -5.01 4.01 -18.14
N LEU A 45 -3.82 3.80 -17.57
CA LEU A 45 -2.73 3.05 -18.19
C LEU A 45 -2.45 1.76 -17.42
N TYR A 46 -2.05 0.72 -18.16
CA TYR A 46 -1.52 -0.51 -17.57
C TYR A 46 -0.01 -0.44 -17.45
N HIS A 47 0.49 -0.72 -16.25
CA HIS A 47 1.92 -0.83 -15.96
C HIS A 47 2.23 -2.26 -15.55
N ILE A 48 3.33 -2.80 -16.09
CA ILE A 48 3.85 -4.12 -15.74
C ILE A 48 5.13 -3.92 -14.94
N ILE A 49 5.12 -4.35 -13.70
CA ILE A 49 6.19 -4.15 -12.72
C ILE A 49 6.87 -5.49 -12.46
N ASN A 50 8.20 -5.54 -12.61
CA ASN A 50 8.99 -6.70 -12.19
C ASN A 50 9.53 -6.49 -10.77
N CYS A 51 8.94 -7.16 -9.79
CA CYS A 51 9.31 -7.08 -8.39
C CYS A 51 10.59 -7.87 -8.03
N SER A 52 11.21 -8.59 -8.98
CA SER A 52 12.54 -9.18 -8.77
C SER A 52 13.68 -8.28 -9.26
N SER A 53 13.36 -7.10 -9.78
CA SER A 53 14.35 -6.13 -10.23
C SER A 53 15.13 -5.57 -9.04
N SER A 54 16.43 -5.31 -9.22
CA SER A 54 17.25 -4.60 -8.21
C SER A 54 16.76 -3.18 -7.94
N TYR A 55 15.95 -2.63 -8.85
CA TYR A 55 15.31 -1.35 -8.67
C TYR A 55 14.04 -1.42 -7.83
N PHE A 56 13.46 -2.59 -7.56
CA PHE A 56 12.25 -2.69 -6.74
C PHE A 56 12.60 -2.79 -5.26
N ILE A 57 11.92 -2.02 -4.42
CA ILE A 57 12.14 -1.99 -2.97
C ILE A 57 11.04 -2.75 -2.25
N GLU A 58 9.83 -2.19 -2.30
CA GLU A 58 8.67 -2.71 -1.59
C GLU A 58 7.37 -2.25 -2.24
N ALA A 59 6.30 -3.00 -1.95
CA ALA A 59 4.93 -2.62 -2.28
C ALA A 59 4.13 -2.56 -0.97
N ILE A 60 3.48 -1.43 -0.73
CA ILE A 60 2.72 -1.18 0.50
C ILE A 60 1.22 -1.16 0.16
N LEU A 61 0.45 -2.01 0.83
CA LEU A 61 -1.00 -1.96 0.87
C LEU A 61 -1.44 -1.47 2.25
N ARG A 62 -2.31 -0.46 2.29
CA ARG A 62 -2.95 -0.06 3.54
C ARG A 62 -3.89 -1.19 3.97
N LYS A 63 -3.61 -1.82 5.12
CA LYS A 63 -4.49 -2.82 5.72
C LYS A 63 -5.90 -2.22 5.85
N PRO A 64 -6.95 -2.87 5.35
CA PRO A 64 -8.31 -2.42 5.62
C PRO A 64 -8.55 -2.46 7.13
N VAL A 65 -8.98 -1.34 7.70
CA VAL A 65 -9.44 -1.28 9.10
C VAL A 65 -10.75 -2.06 9.11
N ARG A 66 -10.80 -3.17 9.85
CA ARG A 66 -12.06 -3.86 10.11
C ARG A 66 -12.89 -2.97 11.03
N ASP A 67 -14.20 -2.93 10.85
CA ASP A 67 -15.11 -2.10 11.68
C ASP A 67 -14.92 -2.34 13.20
N GLU A 68 -14.49 -3.55 13.58
CA GLU A 68 -14.14 -3.96 14.95
C GLU A 68 -12.92 -3.22 15.53
N GLU A 69 -11.94 -2.84 14.69
CA GLU A 69 -10.72 -2.12 15.11
C GLU A 69 -10.94 -0.58 15.16
N LEU A 70 -12.02 -0.08 14.54
CA LEU A 70 -12.36 1.35 14.57
C LEU A 70 -12.99 1.78 15.90
N GLY A 71 -13.70 0.87 16.57
CA GLY A 71 -14.32 1.11 17.88
C GLY A 71 -13.30 1.45 18.97
N ASP A 72 -12.13 0.81 18.95
CA ASP A 72 -11.07 1.02 19.95
C ASP A 72 -10.33 2.37 19.76
N LEU A 73 -10.24 2.89 18.53
CA LEU A 73 -9.57 4.16 18.22
C LEU A 73 -10.40 5.40 18.56
N VAL A 74 -11.73 5.27 18.61
CA VAL A 74 -12.63 6.38 18.93
C VAL A 74 -12.66 6.63 20.45
N LEU A 75 -12.44 5.61 21.27
CA LEU A 75 -12.50 5.71 22.74
C LEU A 75 -11.30 6.43 23.37
N GLU A 76 -10.19 6.64 22.65
CA GLU A 76 -9.02 7.37 23.19
C GLU A 76 -9.10 8.91 23.01
N ARG A 77 -10.09 9.44 22.27
CA ARG A 77 -10.22 10.90 22.07
C ARG A 77 -11.10 11.61 23.09
N ASP A 78 -11.87 10.88 23.89
CA ASP A 78 -12.83 11.48 24.81
C ASP A 78 -12.32 11.61 26.26
N SER A 79 -11.07 11.23 26.55
CA SER A 79 -10.49 11.29 27.91
C SER A 79 -9.72 12.59 28.24
N HIS A 80 -9.73 13.60 27.36
CA HIS A 80 -9.12 14.92 27.62
C HIS A 80 -10.10 16.09 27.47
N GLY A 81 -11.24 15.99 28.14
CA GLY A 81 -12.11 17.14 28.37
C GLY A 81 -12.95 16.95 29.62
N GLU A 82 -12.41 17.32 30.78
CA GLU A 82 -13.18 17.96 31.87
C GLU A 82 -12.28 18.28 33.08
N GLY A 83 -12.36 19.54 33.54
CA GLY A 83 -11.77 20.05 34.79
C GLY A 83 -10.59 21.00 34.55
N GLN A 84 -10.57 22.26 34.97
CA GLN A 84 -11.25 22.87 36.11
C GLN A 84 -11.54 24.36 35.87
N ASN A 85 -12.65 24.77 36.48
CA ASN A 85 -13.10 26.14 36.74
C ASN A 85 -12.16 26.88 37.69
#